data_AF-A0A2W4QWX4-F1
#
_entry.id   AF-A0A2W4QWX4-F1
#
_cell.length_a   1.000
_cell.length_b   1.000
_cell.length_c   1.000
_cell.angle_alpha   90.00
_cell.angle_beta   90.00
_cell.angle_gamma   90.00
#
_symmetry.space_group_name_H-M   'P 1'
#
loop_
_entity.id
_entity.type
_entity.pdbx_description
1 polymer ?
#
loop_
_entity_poly.entity_id
_entity_poly.type
_entity_poly.pdbx_seq_one_letter_code
_entity_poly.pdbx_strand_id
1 'polypeptide(L)'
;MTIRAVAFDLDDTLWDIAPVIARAEARLIEWMREHCPRIPERFTLEDMRAARLRLAEEHPHRTHDYTWLRLEALAHHARECGYGEEIAARGFEVLTWLF
;
A
#
# COMPACT_ATOMS: atom_id res chain seq x y z
N MET A 1 10.28 40.22 -15.94
CA MET A 1 9.85 38.80 -16.09
C MET A 1 8.66 38.58 -15.21
N THR A 2 7.58 37.97 -15.74
CA THR A 2 6.36 37.71 -14.97
C THR A 2 6.21 36.19 -14.80
N ILE A 3 6.21 35.71 -13.57
CA ILE A 3 5.98 34.29 -13.26
C ILE A 3 4.53 33.94 -13.63
N ARG A 4 4.32 32.81 -14.32
CA ARG A 4 3.00 32.37 -14.80
C ARG A 4 2.40 31.20 -14.01
N ALA A 5 3.25 30.39 -13.39
CA ALA A 5 2.84 29.26 -12.57
C ALA A 5 3.96 28.86 -11.60
N VAL A 6 3.56 28.25 -10.49
CA VAL A 6 4.43 27.55 -9.54
C VAL A 6 3.76 26.21 -9.25
N ALA A 7 4.51 25.12 -9.29
CA ALA A 7 4.05 23.78 -8.94
C ALA A 7 4.85 23.28 -7.74
N PHE A 8 4.17 22.60 -6.82
CA PHE A 8 4.76 21.98 -5.65
C PHE A 8 4.48 20.48 -5.72
N ASP A 9 5.49 19.70 -5.39
CA ASP A 9 5.30 18.30 -5.04
C ASP A 9 4.69 18.21 -3.62
N LEU A 10 4.18 17.05 -3.26
CA LEU A 10 3.56 16.80 -1.96
C LEU A 10 4.57 16.20 -0.98
N ASP A 11 4.97 14.97 -1.25
CA ASP A 11 5.80 14.16 -0.36
C ASP A 11 7.22 14.72 -0.29
N ASP A 12 7.75 14.84 0.93
CA ASP A 12 9.07 15.44 1.23
C ASP A 12 9.24 16.91 0.77
N THR A 13 8.16 17.54 0.29
CA THR A 13 8.09 18.97 0.00
C THR A 13 7.20 19.70 1.00
N LEU A 14 5.96 19.22 1.19
CA LEU A 14 4.98 19.81 2.12
C LEU A 14 4.95 19.11 3.47
N TRP A 15 5.33 17.83 3.54
CA TRP A 15 5.46 17.05 4.78
C TRP A 15 6.44 15.89 4.62
N ASP A 16 6.96 15.37 5.73
CA ASP A 16 7.75 14.14 5.77
C ASP A 16 6.81 12.92 5.61
N ILE A 17 6.95 12.20 4.50
CA ILE A 17 6.05 11.09 4.14
C ILE A 17 6.37 9.80 4.89
N ALA A 18 7.63 9.60 5.28
CA ALA A 18 8.10 8.36 5.91
C ALA A 18 7.30 7.97 7.17
N PRO A 19 7.07 8.87 8.16
CA PRO A 19 6.29 8.52 9.34
C PRO A 19 4.81 8.27 9.04
N VAL A 20 4.26 8.86 7.98
CA VAL A 20 2.86 8.64 7.55
C VAL A 20 2.72 7.23 6.99
N ILE A 21 3.63 6.82 6.09
CA ILE A 21 3.65 5.45 5.53
C ILE A 21 3.80 4.41 6.65
N ALA A 22 4.71 4.63 7.60
CA ALA A 22 4.93 3.70 8.71
C ALA A 22 3.66 3.51 9.57
N ARG A 23 2.93 4.59 9.87
CA ARG A 23 1.64 4.49 10.58
C ARG A 23 0.59 3.74 9.77
N ALA A 24 0.56 3.95 8.45
CA ALA A 24 -0.38 3.26 7.56
C ALA A 24 -0.16 1.76 7.51
N GLU A 25 1.09 1.35 7.36
CA GLU A 25 1.45 -0.06 7.38
C GLU A 25 1.18 -0.69 8.75
N ALA A 26 1.49 -0.01 9.86
CA ALA A 26 1.17 -0.50 11.20
C ALA A 26 -0.34 -0.70 11.39
N ARG A 27 -1.16 0.26 10.92
CA ARG A 27 -2.63 0.18 11.03
C ARG A 27 -3.20 -0.95 10.17
N LEU A 28 -2.66 -1.15 8.97
CA LEU A 28 -3.02 -2.25 8.09
C LEU A 28 -2.70 -3.60 8.74
N ILE A 29 -1.50 -3.76 9.28
CA ILE A 29 -1.11 -5.00 9.98
C ILE A 29 -2.03 -5.26 11.17
N GLU A 30 -2.37 -4.25 11.95
CA GLU A 30 -3.30 -4.41 13.07
C GLU A 30 -4.69 -4.86 12.60
N TRP A 31 -5.21 -4.24 11.55
CA TRP A 31 -6.47 -4.67 10.95
C TRP A 31 -6.40 -6.11 10.43
N MET A 32 -5.28 -6.52 9.82
CA MET A 32 -5.12 -7.89 9.32
C MET A 32 -5.10 -8.92 10.44
N ARG A 33 -4.51 -8.61 11.60
CA ARG A 33 -4.52 -9.51 12.77
C ARG A 33 -5.94 -9.82 13.24
N GLU A 34 -6.84 -8.84 13.15
CA GLU A 34 -8.24 -9.01 13.54
C GLU A 34 -9.09 -9.72 12.47
N HIS A 35 -8.85 -9.46 11.18
CA HIS A 35 -9.76 -9.86 10.10
C HIS A 35 -9.25 -10.99 9.21
N CYS A 36 -7.93 -11.10 9.04
CA CYS A 36 -7.29 -12.08 8.17
C CYS A 36 -5.92 -12.54 8.74
N PRO A 37 -5.89 -13.11 9.97
CA PRO A 37 -4.66 -13.36 10.73
C PRO A 37 -3.64 -14.26 10.02
N ARG A 38 -4.07 -15.15 9.11
CA ARG A 38 -3.16 -16.01 8.36
C ARG A 38 -2.20 -15.23 7.46
N ILE A 39 -2.53 -13.98 7.11
CA ILE A 39 -1.64 -13.11 6.32
C ILE A 39 -0.43 -12.68 7.16
N PRO A 40 -0.57 -11.94 8.29
CA PRO A 40 0.58 -11.52 9.10
C PRO A 40 1.29 -12.67 9.82
N GLU A 41 0.68 -13.85 9.94
CA GLU A 41 1.36 -15.07 10.39
C GLU A 41 2.36 -15.60 9.35
N ARG A 42 2.09 -15.40 8.06
CA ARG A 42 2.89 -15.93 6.94
C ARG A 42 3.84 -14.91 6.34
N PHE A 43 3.47 -13.64 6.32
CA PHE A 43 4.22 -12.58 5.64
C PHE A 43 4.59 -11.47 6.62
N THR A 44 5.86 -11.09 6.60
CA THR A 44 6.33 -9.87 7.25
C THR A 44 5.95 -8.63 6.44
N LEU A 45 6.07 -7.44 7.04
CA LEU A 45 5.89 -6.18 6.32
C LEU A 45 6.89 -6.05 5.14
N GLU A 46 8.11 -6.56 5.32
CA GLU A 46 9.14 -6.56 4.28
C GLU A 46 8.75 -7.47 3.12
N ASP A 47 8.17 -8.64 3.39
CA ASP A 47 7.65 -9.53 2.35
C ASP A 47 6.54 -8.87 1.53
N MET A 48 5.63 -8.16 2.19
CA MET A 48 4.55 -7.42 1.53
C MET A 48 5.06 -6.28 0.66
N ARG A 49 6.05 -5.53 1.15
CA ARG A 49 6.72 -4.49 0.36
C ARG A 49 7.43 -5.08 -0.85
N ALA A 50 8.14 -6.20 -0.67
CA ALA A 50 8.82 -6.90 -1.75
C ALA A 50 7.84 -7.44 -2.79
N ALA A 51 6.69 -7.96 -2.38
CA ALA A 51 5.63 -8.41 -3.30
C ALA A 51 5.12 -7.26 -4.18
N ARG A 52 4.88 -6.08 -3.59
CA ARG A 52 4.48 -4.89 -4.35
C ARG A 52 5.56 -4.43 -5.33
N LEU A 53 6.84 -4.51 -4.95
CA LEU A 53 7.96 -4.17 -5.84
C LEU A 53 8.06 -5.14 -7.03
N ARG A 54 7.93 -6.45 -6.79
CA ARG A 54 7.89 -7.45 -7.88
C ARG A 54 6.73 -7.20 -8.84
N LEU A 55 5.54 -6.86 -8.34
CA LEU A 55 4.41 -6.49 -9.19
C LEU A 55 4.71 -5.26 -10.07
N ALA A 56 5.46 -4.29 -9.56
CA ALA A 56 5.86 -3.12 -10.34
C ALA A 56 6.88 -3.47 -11.44
N GLU A 57 7.76 -4.44 -11.19
CA GLU A 57 8.71 -4.98 -12.17
C GLU A 57 8.02 -5.82 -13.25
N GLU A 58 7.07 -6.67 -12.84
CA GLU A 58 6.28 -7.54 -13.73
C GLU A 58 5.29 -6.75 -14.60
N HIS A 59 4.83 -5.58 -14.11
CA HIS A 59 3.90 -4.70 -14.82
C HIS A 59 4.46 -3.27 -14.99
N PRO A 60 5.46 -3.05 -15.87
CA PRO A 60 6.09 -1.74 -16.06
C PRO A 60 5.12 -0.62 -16.45
N HIS A 61 4.03 -0.97 -17.15
CA HIS A 61 2.98 -0.03 -17.53
C HIS A 61 2.06 0.38 -16.36
N ARG A 62 2.17 -0.27 -15.20
CA ARG A 62 1.42 0.01 -13.97
C ARG A 62 2.30 0.55 -12.83
N THR A 63 3.61 0.70 -13.03
CA THR A 63 4.53 1.17 -11.98
C THR A 63 4.14 2.51 -11.36
N HIS A 64 3.49 3.38 -12.14
CA HIS A 64 3.00 4.69 -11.67
C HIS A 64 1.65 4.62 -10.92
N ASP A 65 0.95 3.48 -10.99
CA ASP A 65 -0.37 3.27 -10.40
C ASP A 65 -0.24 2.58 -9.04
N TYR A 66 0.16 3.35 -8.03
CA TYR A 66 0.35 2.85 -6.66
C TYR A 66 -0.93 2.30 -6.02
N THR A 67 -2.10 2.76 -6.47
CA THR A 67 -3.39 2.23 -6.04
C THR A 67 -3.55 0.80 -6.53
N TRP A 68 -3.36 0.57 -7.83
CA TRP A 68 -3.42 -0.77 -8.41
C TRP A 68 -2.38 -1.71 -7.80
N LEU A 69 -1.12 -1.26 -7.67
CA LEU A 69 -0.05 -2.07 -7.09
C LEU A 69 -0.35 -2.53 -5.65
N ARG A 70 -0.95 -1.66 -4.83
CA ARG A 70 -1.33 -2.02 -3.46
C ARG A 70 -2.50 -2.99 -3.43
N LEU A 71 -3.54 -2.73 -4.21
CA LEU A 71 -4.70 -3.62 -4.29
C LEU A 71 -4.31 -5.01 -4.78
N GLU A 72 -3.49 -5.10 -5.83
CA GLU A 72 -3.05 -6.38 -6.36
C GLU A 72 -2.14 -7.14 -5.37
N ALA A 73 -1.22 -6.44 -4.69
CA ALA A 73 -0.40 -7.06 -3.64
C ALA A 73 -1.25 -7.63 -2.50
N LEU A 74 -2.25 -6.87 -2.03
CA LEU A 74 -3.18 -7.34 -0.99
C LEU A 74 -4.01 -8.53 -1.46
N ALA A 75 -4.52 -8.49 -2.70
CA ALA A 75 -5.28 -9.59 -3.29
C ALA A 75 -4.43 -10.85 -3.44
N HIS A 76 -3.16 -10.71 -3.85
CA HIS A 76 -2.22 -11.81 -3.92
C HIS A 76 -2.03 -12.49 -2.54
N HIS A 77 -1.75 -11.73 -1.47
CA HIS A 77 -1.62 -12.30 -0.13
C HIS A 77 -2.93 -12.92 0.39
N ALA A 78 -4.07 -12.30 0.09
CA ALA A 78 -5.38 -12.86 0.43
C ALA A 78 -5.57 -14.24 -0.20
N ARG A 79 -5.31 -14.37 -1.52
CA ARG A 79 -5.39 -15.65 -2.23
C ARG A 79 -4.41 -16.69 -1.68
N GLU A 80 -3.16 -16.31 -1.43
CA GLU A 80 -2.15 -17.23 -0.89
C GLU A 80 -2.52 -17.77 0.51
N CYS A 81 -3.26 -16.98 1.29
CA CYS A 81 -3.74 -17.37 2.62
C CYS A 81 -5.20 -17.86 2.63
N GLY A 82 -5.80 -18.13 1.46
CA GLY A 82 -7.14 -18.70 1.33
C GLY A 82 -8.27 -17.79 1.79
N TYR A 83 -8.11 -16.48 1.66
CA TYR A 83 -9.17 -15.47 1.83
C TYR A 83 -9.76 -15.04 0.48
N GLY A 84 -10.96 -14.49 0.52
CA GLY A 84 -11.59 -13.91 -0.66
C GLY A 84 -10.95 -12.57 -1.08
N GLU A 85 -11.20 -12.16 -2.33
CA GLU A 85 -10.62 -10.96 -2.92
C GLU A 85 -11.12 -9.67 -2.24
N GLU A 86 -12.25 -9.71 -1.54
CA GLU A 86 -12.80 -8.59 -0.78
C GLU A 86 -11.85 -8.07 0.31
N ILE A 87 -10.93 -8.91 0.79
CA ILE A 87 -9.90 -8.50 1.75
C ILE A 87 -9.00 -7.41 1.18
N ALA A 88 -8.73 -7.41 -0.14
CA ALA A 88 -7.90 -6.40 -0.75
C ALA A 88 -8.52 -5.00 -0.67
N ALA A 89 -9.80 -4.88 -1.04
CA ALA A 89 -10.53 -3.62 -0.97
C ALA A 89 -10.66 -3.13 0.48
N ARG A 90 -11.06 -4.02 1.40
CA ARG A 90 -11.22 -3.67 2.82
C ARG A 90 -9.90 -3.27 3.48
N GLY A 91 -8.81 -3.99 3.18
CA GLY A 91 -7.48 -3.65 3.67
C GLY A 91 -7.00 -2.32 3.10
N PHE A 92 -7.31 -2.01 1.84
CA PHE A 92 -6.96 -0.73 1.22
C PHE A 92 -7.70 0.45 1.86
N GLU A 93 -8.98 0.29 2.22
CA GLU A 93 -9.76 1.33 2.93
C GLU A 93 -9.13 1.70 4.28
N VAL A 94 -8.45 0.77 4.96
CA VAL A 94 -7.76 1.05 6.22
C VAL A 94 -6.59 2.03 6.02
N LEU A 95 -5.99 2.04 4.83
CA LEU A 95 -4.90 2.95 4.48
C LEU A 95 -5.39 4.36 4.14
N THR A 96 -6.66 4.54 3.76
CA THR A 96 -7.17 5.82 3.24
C THR A 96 -7.51 6.86 4.32
N TRP A 97 -7.62 6.46 5.59
CA TRP A 97 -8.08 7.33 6.68
C TRP A 97 -6.96 8.00 7.49
N LEU A 98 -5.76 8.15 6.92
CA LEU A 98 -4.56 8.55 7.67
C LEU A 98 -4.06 9.97 7.38
N PHE A 99 -4.89 10.78 6.72
CA PHE A 99 -4.64 12.17 6.38
C PHE A 99 -5.84 13.02 6.79
#